data_AF-A0A438F840-F1
#
_entry.id   AF-A0A438F840-F1
#
_cell.length_a   1.000
_cell.length_b   1.000
_cell.length_c   1.000
_cell.angle_alpha   90.00
_cell.angle_beta   90.00
_cell.angle_gamma   90.00
#
_symmetry.space_group_name_H-M   'P 1'
#
loop_
_entity.id
_entity.type
_entity.pdbx_description
1 polymer ?
#
loop_
_entity_poly.entity_id
_entity_poly.type
_entity_poly.pdbx_seq_one_letter_code
_entity_poly.pdbx_strand_id
1 'polypeptide(L)'
;MDVKVKAMIKLIEEDADSFARRAEMYYKKRPELMKLVEEFYRAYRALAERYDHATGELRQAHRTMAEAFPNQVPYVLADDSPSVSTTPGPEPHTPEMPHPIRALFDPDDLQQDALGLSSSNLAVKINGACSEESDAGTSKRGLKQFNEMSGSGEIVPKNLKLSEGRIKKGLSVQIEEQAHSLQALSAMQAELEAALLHYQQSLQKLSNLERDLNDAQKNATELDERACRAETEVKSLKDALVGLEAERDVGILRYKQCLERISSLEKLTSVAQENAKGLNERAMKAEIEAQSLKLELSRLEAEKDAGFLQYKQCLERISSLENKILLAEEDAKSLKARSERADGKVEALRQALAKLTEEKEASVLKYEQCLEKIAKLEGEIQRAQEDAKRLNFEILMGQQN
;
A
#
# COMPACT_ATOMS: atom_id res chain seq x y z
N MET A 1 7.59 15.61 -0.80
CA MET A 1 6.17 15.68 -1.20
C MET A 1 5.35 16.41 -0.14
N ASP A 2 4.79 15.70 0.84
CA ASP A 2 3.82 16.20 1.84
C ASP A 2 4.10 17.59 2.46
N VAL A 3 5.34 17.86 2.89
CA VAL A 3 5.73 19.17 3.47
C VAL A 3 5.50 20.34 2.50
N LYS A 4 5.75 20.17 1.19
CA LYS A 4 5.46 21.22 0.18
C LYS A 4 3.96 21.39 -0.05
N VAL A 5 3.19 20.29 -0.05
CA VAL A 5 1.72 20.36 -0.17
C VAL A 5 1.11 21.12 1.00
N LYS A 6 1.56 20.85 2.23
CA LYS A 6 1.14 21.56 3.44
C LYS A 6 1.53 23.04 3.42
N ALA A 7 2.65 23.41 2.80
CA ALA A 7 3.01 24.82 2.57
C ALA A 7 2.14 25.50 1.50
N MET A 8 1.80 24.80 0.41
CA MET A 8 0.86 25.31 -0.61
C MET A 8 -0.54 25.55 -0.03
N ILE A 9 -1.04 24.63 0.79
CA ILE A 9 -2.35 24.76 1.45
C ILE A 9 -2.38 25.99 2.39
N LYS A 10 -1.32 26.21 3.19
CA LYS A 10 -1.17 27.40 4.05
C LYS A 10 -1.08 28.73 3.30
N LEU A 11 -0.74 28.74 2.01
CA LEU A 11 -0.81 29.95 1.17
C LEU A 11 -2.24 30.28 0.70
N ILE A 12 -3.20 29.38 0.92
CA ILE A 12 -4.60 29.47 0.44
C ILE A 12 -5.59 29.60 1.62
N GLU A 13 -5.38 28.84 2.70
CA GLU A 13 -6.33 28.73 3.82
C GLU A 13 -6.37 29.93 4.78
N GLU A 14 -5.52 30.94 4.59
CA GLU A 14 -5.32 32.04 5.55
C GLU A 14 -6.63 32.73 5.99
N ASP A 15 -6.73 32.97 7.29
CA ASP A 15 -7.92 33.54 7.93
C ASP A 15 -8.07 35.02 7.57
N ALA A 16 -9.28 35.38 7.15
CA ALA A 16 -9.66 36.75 6.84
C ALA A 16 -11.15 36.94 7.11
N ASP A 17 -11.48 37.93 7.94
CA ASP A 17 -12.83 38.17 8.48
C ASP A 17 -13.89 38.56 7.42
N SER A 18 -13.48 38.72 6.16
CA SER A 18 -14.40 38.94 5.05
C SER A 18 -13.89 38.33 3.73
N PHE A 19 -14.83 37.91 2.89
CA PHE A 19 -14.56 37.33 1.57
C PHE A 19 -13.68 38.25 0.69
N ALA A 20 -13.92 39.56 0.74
CA ALA A 20 -13.13 40.54 -0.02
C ALA A 20 -11.65 40.53 0.40
N ARG A 21 -11.35 40.45 1.70
CA ARG A 21 -9.96 40.34 2.20
C ARG A 21 -9.34 38.99 1.85
N ARG A 22 -10.09 37.88 1.94
CA ARG A 22 -9.59 36.55 1.51
C ARG A 22 -9.20 36.56 0.02
N ALA A 23 -10.02 37.16 -0.84
CA ALA A 23 -9.72 37.30 -2.27
C ALA A 23 -8.48 38.19 -2.51
N GLU A 24 -8.37 39.33 -1.83
CA GLU A 24 -7.22 40.24 -1.93
C GLU A 24 -5.90 39.55 -1.52
N MET A 25 -5.92 38.83 -0.39
CA MET A 25 -4.76 38.07 0.12
C MET A 25 -4.37 36.92 -0.81
N TYR A 26 -5.34 36.18 -1.35
CA TYR A 26 -5.09 35.15 -2.36
C TYR A 26 -4.37 35.72 -3.59
N TYR A 27 -4.83 36.85 -4.15
CA TYR A 27 -4.18 37.44 -5.32
C TYR A 27 -2.77 37.96 -5.04
N LYS A 28 -2.49 38.43 -3.81
CA LYS A 28 -1.13 38.79 -3.37
C LYS A 28 -0.21 37.57 -3.25
N LYS A 29 -0.71 36.43 -2.73
CA LYS A 29 0.07 35.19 -2.51
C LYS A 29 0.15 34.27 -3.74
N ARG A 30 -0.67 34.50 -4.76
CA ARG A 30 -0.70 33.73 -6.02
C ARG A 30 0.67 33.51 -6.70
N PRO A 31 1.63 34.46 -6.72
CA PRO A 31 2.95 34.23 -7.32
C PRO A 31 3.81 33.22 -6.53
N GLU A 32 3.76 33.29 -5.19
CA GLU A 32 4.50 32.37 -4.31
C GLU A 32 3.94 30.95 -4.41
N LEU A 33 2.61 30.83 -4.44
CA LEU A 33 1.90 29.58 -4.66
C LEU A 33 2.26 28.96 -6.03
N MET A 34 2.28 29.76 -7.10
CA MET A 34 2.64 29.27 -8.45
C MET A 34 4.06 28.72 -8.49
N LYS A 35 5.05 29.47 -7.95
CA LYS A 35 6.44 28.99 -7.86
C LYS A 35 6.55 27.67 -7.09
N LEU A 36 5.80 27.51 -6.01
CA LEU A 36 5.82 26.30 -5.19
C LEU A 36 5.20 25.09 -5.93
N VAL A 37 4.17 25.32 -6.76
CA VAL A 37 3.60 24.32 -7.70
C VAL A 37 4.62 23.92 -8.77
N GLU A 38 5.28 24.88 -9.40
CA GLU A 38 6.31 24.64 -10.44
C GLU A 38 7.48 23.81 -9.90
N GLU A 39 7.99 24.16 -8.70
CA GLU A 39 9.02 23.38 -8.02
C GLU A 39 8.56 21.97 -7.64
N PHE A 40 7.28 21.79 -7.28
CA PHE A 40 6.71 20.49 -6.95
C PHE A 40 6.61 19.60 -8.20
N TYR A 41 6.10 20.15 -9.31
CA TYR A 41 6.01 19.45 -10.59
C TYR A 41 7.41 19.09 -11.13
N ARG A 42 8.37 20.01 -11.09
CA ARG A 42 9.77 19.74 -11.47
C ARG A 42 10.39 18.63 -10.63
N ALA A 43 10.16 18.61 -9.32
CA ALA A 43 10.67 17.57 -8.42
C ALA A 43 10.03 16.19 -8.67
N TYR A 44 8.73 16.14 -8.99
CA TYR A 44 8.04 14.90 -9.35
C TYR A 44 8.52 14.35 -10.69
N ARG A 45 8.66 15.24 -11.70
CA ARG A 45 9.18 14.87 -13.02
C ARG A 45 10.60 14.29 -12.95
N ALA A 46 11.50 14.95 -12.23
CA ALA A 46 12.86 14.45 -11.98
C ALA A 46 12.93 13.20 -11.06
N LEU A 47 11.81 12.78 -10.46
CA LEU A 47 11.71 11.48 -9.79
C LEU A 47 11.28 10.39 -10.78
N ALA A 48 10.31 10.66 -11.65
CA ALA A 48 9.90 9.76 -12.73
C ALA A 48 11.06 9.47 -13.70
N GLU A 49 11.73 10.51 -14.20
CA GLU A 49 12.86 10.38 -15.14
C GLU A 49 14.00 9.51 -14.57
N ARG A 50 14.21 9.50 -13.24
CA ARG A 50 15.19 8.61 -12.57
C ARG A 50 14.67 7.19 -12.34
N TYR A 51 13.36 6.99 -12.18
CA TYR A 51 12.75 5.67 -12.12
C TYR A 51 12.78 4.98 -13.48
N ASP A 52 12.48 5.72 -14.55
CA ASP A 52 12.57 5.23 -15.93
C ASP A 52 14.02 4.86 -16.28
N HIS A 53 15.00 5.69 -15.87
CA HIS A 53 16.42 5.39 -16.03
C HIS A 53 16.83 4.13 -15.27
N ALA A 54 16.56 4.03 -13.96
CA ALA A 54 16.95 2.88 -13.14
C ALA A 54 16.26 1.57 -13.58
N THR A 55 15.00 1.62 -14.00
CA THR A 55 14.33 0.43 -14.57
C THR A 55 14.77 0.13 -16.00
N GLY A 56 15.27 1.12 -16.75
CA GLY A 56 15.96 0.92 -18.02
C GLY A 56 17.27 0.16 -17.83
N GLU A 57 18.14 0.65 -16.95
CA GLU A 57 19.42 0.03 -16.58
C GLU A 57 19.22 -1.40 -16.04
N LEU A 58 18.21 -1.63 -15.18
CA LEU A 58 17.90 -2.97 -14.67
C LEU A 58 17.49 -3.94 -15.78
N ARG A 59 16.63 -3.52 -16.72
CA ARG A 59 16.25 -4.33 -17.89
C ARG A 59 17.44 -4.58 -18.82
N GLN A 60 18.35 -3.61 -18.97
CA GLN A 60 19.57 -3.76 -19.74
C GLN A 60 20.53 -4.75 -19.08
N ALA A 61 20.75 -4.66 -17.77
CA ALA A 61 21.57 -5.60 -17.01
C ALA A 61 21.02 -7.04 -17.08
N HIS A 62 19.70 -7.21 -16.96
CA HIS A 62 19.05 -8.52 -17.15
C HIS A 62 19.27 -9.08 -18.57
N ARG A 63 19.22 -8.24 -19.60
CA ARG A 63 19.52 -8.65 -20.98
C ARG A 63 20.98 -9.08 -21.12
N THR A 64 21.93 -8.25 -20.70
CA THR A 64 23.37 -8.57 -20.76
C THR A 64 23.72 -9.81 -19.95
N MET A 65 23.05 -10.07 -18.83
CA MET A 65 23.24 -11.29 -18.04
C MET A 65 22.70 -12.55 -18.76
N ALA A 66 21.57 -12.45 -19.46
CA ALA A 66 21.04 -13.54 -20.28
C ALA A 66 21.93 -13.80 -21.53
N GLU A 67 22.44 -12.75 -22.16
CA GLU A 67 23.40 -12.83 -23.28
C GLU A 67 24.75 -13.44 -22.83
N ALA A 68 25.22 -13.13 -21.62
CA ALA A 68 26.46 -13.67 -21.06
C ALA A 68 26.34 -15.13 -20.57
N PHE A 69 25.13 -15.59 -20.20
CA PHE A 69 24.89 -16.95 -19.70
C PHE A 69 23.67 -17.63 -20.37
N PRO A 70 23.73 -17.95 -21.68
CA PRO A 70 22.57 -18.43 -22.45
C PRO A 70 21.91 -19.72 -21.94
N ASN A 71 22.64 -20.51 -21.14
CA ASN A 71 22.18 -21.80 -20.63
C ASN A 71 21.38 -21.70 -19.31
N GLN A 72 21.20 -20.49 -18.74
CA GLN A 72 20.37 -20.29 -17.56
C GLN A 72 18.92 -19.99 -17.97
N VAL A 73 18.03 -20.94 -17.71
CA VAL A 73 16.59 -20.79 -17.98
C VAL A 73 16.05 -19.57 -17.21
N PRO A 74 15.38 -18.60 -17.87
CA PRO A 74 14.82 -17.44 -17.19
C PRO A 74 13.86 -17.84 -16.07
N TYR A 75 14.09 -17.30 -14.87
CA TYR A 75 13.17 -17.50 -13.74
C TYR A 75 11.90 -16.66 -13.97
N VAL A 76 10.96 -17.24 -14.71
CA VAL A 76 9.61 -16.71 -14.85
C VAL A 76 8.95 -16.77 -13.48
N LEU A 77 8.68 -15.59 -12.90
CA LEU A 77 7.72 -15.48 -11.80
C LEU A 77 6.34 -15.84 -12.34
N ALA A 78 5.91 -17.07 -12.08
CA ALA A 78 4.55 -17.51 -12.34
C ALA A 78 3.60 -16.72 -11.42
N ASP A 79 2.64 -16.02 -12.02
CA ASP A 79 1.55 -15.36 -11.31
C ASP A 79 0.48 -16.41 -10.97
N ASP A 80 0.70 -17.13 -9.87
CA ASP A 80 -0.26 -18.11 -9.32
C ASP A 80 -1.47 -17.39 -8.68
N SER A 81 -2.32 -16.79 -9.52
CA SER A 81 -3.55 -16.08 -9.15
C SER A 81 -4.81 -16.78 -9.68
N PRO A 82 -5.29 -17.87 -9.03
CA PRO A 82 -6.45 -18.63 -9.50
C PRO A 82 -7.79 -18.04 -9.02
N SER A 83 -8.52 -17.33 -9.87
CA SER A 83 -9.96 -17.07 -9.68
C SER A 83 -10.69 -16.77 -10.99
N VAL A 84 -11.58 -17.68 -11.39
CA VAL A 84 -12.43 -17.56 -12.58
C VAL A 84 -13.75 -16.87 -12.25
N SER A 85 -14.12 -15.85 -13.02
CA SER A 85 -15.53 -15.62 -13.38
C SER A 85 -15.66 -14.75 -14.64
N THR A 86 -15.87 -15.42 -15.79
CA THR A 86 -16.30 -14.76 -17.03
C THR A 86 -17.81 -14.89 -17.17
N THR A 87 -18.54 -13.79 -17.04
CA THR A 87 -20.00 -13.74 -17.28
C THR A 87 -20.29 -12.71 -18.37
N PRO A 88 -20.80 -13.10 -19.55
CA PRO A 88 -21.02 -12.17 -20.65
C PRO A 88 -22.31 -11.34 -20.46
N GLY A 89 -22.20 -10.03 -20.67
CA GLY A 89 -23.32 -9.08 -20.73
C GLY A 89 -23.02 -7.92 -21.69
N PRO A 90 -24.01 -7.29 -22.35
CA PRO A 90 -23.77 -6.47 -23.54
C PRO A 90 -23.39 -5.00 -23.26
N GLU A 91 -22.73 -4.36 -24.24
CA GLU A 91 -22.39 -2.94 -24.27
C GLU A 91 -23.61 -2.00 -24.39
N PRO A 92 -23.43 -0.68 -24.17
CA PRO A 92 -23.12 0.21 -25.32
C PRO A 92 -21.93 1.17 -25.09
N HIS A 93 -21.21 1.51 -26.17
CA HIS A 93 -20.01 2.36 -26.14
C HIS A 93 -20.26 3.87 -25.91
N THR A 94 -19.19 4.61 -25.55
CA THR A 94 -18.85 5.91 -26.17
C THR A 94 -17.31 6.09 -26.16
N PRO A 95 -16.70 6.93 -27.03
CA PRO A 95 -15.38 6.62 -27.60
C PRO A 95 -14.14 7.11 -26.81
N GLU A 96 -13.10 6.29 -26.82
CA GLU A 96 -11.74 6.64 -26.39
C GLU A 96 -10.88 7.15 -27.56
N MET A 97 -9.85 7.97 -27.26
CA MET A 97 -9.04 8.68 -28.24
C MET A 97 -7.77 7.88 -28.62
N PRO A 98 -7.42 7.69 -29.91
CA PRO A 98 -6.36 6.74 -30.28
C PRO A 98 -4.95 7.16 -29.84
N HIS A 99 -4.30 6.36 -29.00
CA HIS A 99 -2.85 6.47 -28.74
C HIS A 99 -2.05 5.76 -29.85
N PRO A 100 -1.17 6.46 -30.60
CA PRO A 100 -0.44 5.85 -31.71
C PRO A 100 0.75 4.96 -31.29
N ILE A 101 1.19 4.14 -32.25
CA ILE A 101 2.45 3.35 -32.27
C ILE A 101 2.44 2.11 -31.37
N ARG A 102 1.78 1.06 -31.88
CA ARG A 102 2.29 -0.31 -31.79
C ARG A 102 2.89 -0.67 -33.15
N ALA A 103 4.22 -0.75 -33.23
CA ALA A 103 5.01 -1.35 -34.31
C ALA A 103 6.36 -1.78 -33.70
N LEU A 104 7.01 -2.87 -34.10
CA LEU A 104 6.75 -3.76 -35.23
C LEU A 104 6.78 -5.22 -34.73
N PHE A 105 5.95 -6.10 -35.30
CA PHE A 105 6.20 -7.55 -35.29
C PHE A 105 6.81 -7.90 -36.64
N ASP A 106 7.90 -8.66 -36.65
CA ASP A 106 8.50 -9.22 -37.86
C ASP A 106 8.80 -10.71 -37.57
N PRO A 107 8.02 -11.67 -38.11
CA PRO A 107 8.15 -13.08 -37.76
C PRO A 107 8.48 -13.95 -38.98
N ASP A 108 9.76 -14.04 -39.36
CA ASP A 108 10.22 -15.09 -40.28
C ASP A 108 11.73 -15.36 -40.12
N ASP A 109 12.09 -16.57 -39.65
CA ASP A 109 13.14 -17.39 -40.28
C ASP A 109 12.98 -18.87 -39.88
N LEU A 110 12.20 -19.58 -40.70
CA LEU A 110 12.27 -21.02 -41.06
C LEU A 110 12.30 -22.14 -40.00
N GLN A 111 11.66 -23.25 -40.38
CA GLN A 111 11.49 -24.50 -39.62
C GLN A 111 12.35 -25.64 -40.21
N GLN A 112 12.23 -26.84 -39.61
CA GLN A 112 12.79 -28.15 -40.04
C GLN A 112 14.27 -28.32 -39.67
N ASP A 113 14.77 -29.48 -39.22
CA ASP A 113 14.30 -30.88 -39.25
C ASP A 113 14.54 -31.58 -37.88
N ALA A 114 14.06 -32.79 -37.53
CA ALA A 114 13.03 -33.70 -38.06
C ALA A 114 12.58 -34.66 -36.93
N LEU A 115 11.46 -35.37 -37.08
CA LEU A 115 11.01 -36.40 -36.13
C LEU A 115 11.60 -37.79 -36.46
N GLY A 116 12.17 -38.47 -35.47
CA GLY A 116 12.67 -39.86 -35.57
C GLY A 116 12.43 -40.63 -34.27
N LEU A 117 11.89 -41.85 -34.37
CA LEU A 117 11.38 -42.64 -33.24
C LEU A 117 12.24 -43.88 -32.91
N SER A 118 11.89 -44.53 -31.79
CA SER A 118 12.35 -45.84 -31.26
C SER A 118 13.55 -45.76 -30.30
N SER A 119 13.50 -46.15 -29.01
CA SER A 119 12.72 -47.12 -28.21
C SER A 119 13.39 -48.50 -28.05
N SER A 120 13.90 -48.77 -26.83
CA SER A 120 14.27 -50.07 -26.23
C SER A 120 15.01 -49.80 -24.89
N ASN A 121 14.84 -50.50 -23.76
CA ASN A 121 13.79 -51.40 -23.24
C ASN A 121 14.03 -51.63 -21.72
N LEU A 122 13.03 -52.20 -21.01
CA LEU A 122 13.05 -52.65 -19.59
C LEU A 122 13.24 -51.56 -18.50
N ALA A 123 13.00 -51.85 -17.20
CA ALA A 123 11.75 -52.22 -16.50
C ALA A 123 12.04 -52.57 -15.00
N VAL A 124 10.97 -52.69 -14.19
CA VAL A 124 10.93 -53.32 -12.83
C VAL A 124 11.55 -52.52 -11.65
N LYS A 125 10.73 -51.58 -11.16
CA LYS A 125 10.48 -51.25 -9.73
C LYS A 125 10.74 -52.39 -8.72
N ILE A 126 11.52 -52.13 -7.65
CA ILE A 126 11.21 -52.45 -6.23
C ILE A 126 12.22 -51.77 -5.27
N ASN A 127 11.73 -51.50 -4.05
CA ASN A 127 12.33 -50.79 -2.90
C ASN A 127 13.74 -51.25 -2.46
N GLY A 128 14.54 -50.34 -1.86
CA GLY A 128 15.41 -50.70 -0.71
C GLY A 128 16.73 -49.95 -0.52
N ALA A 129 16.82 -49.15 0.56
CA ALA A 129 18.04 -48.69 1.26
C ALA A 129 19.06 -47.81 0.50
N CYS A 130 20.02 -47.26 1.27
CA CYS A 130 21.08 -46.34 0.83
C CYS A 130 22.35 -47.09 0.42
N SER A 131 23.22 -46.49 -0.42
CA SER A 131 24.67 -46.28 -0.14
C SER A 131 25.38 -45.59 -1.33
N GLU A 132 26.69 -45.39 -1.17
CA GLU A 132 27.73 -45.16 -2.20
C GLU A 132 27.74 -43.79 -2.89
N GLU A 133 28.86 -43.29 -3.41
CA GLU A 133 30.21 -43.86 -3.64
C GLU A 133 31.15 -43.85 -2.40
N SER A 134 32.25 -44.61 -2.29
CA SER A 134 32.72 -45.93 -2.81
C SER A 134 34.04 -46.26 -2.02
N ASP A 135 34.90 -47.28 -2.21
CA ASP A 135 35.06 -48.40 -3.17
C ASP A 135 35.88 -49.57 -2.53
N ALA A 136 36.00 -50.68 -3.25
CA ALA A 136 37.14 -51.62 -3.29
C ALA A 136 37.79 -52.11 -1.97
N GLY A 137 37.23 -53.18 -1.40
CA GLY A 137 37.81 -53.87 -0.24
C GLY A 137 37.56 -55.38 -0.13
N THR A 138 37.59 -56.16 -1.23
CA THR A 138 37.43 -57.64 -1.11
C THR A 138 38.33 -58.50 -2.02
N SER A 139 38.95 -59.51 -1.42
CA SER A 139 39.07 -60.86 -2.00
C SER A 139 39.26 -61.90 -0.88
N LYS A 140 38.83 -63.14 -1.11
CA LYS A 140 38.92 -64.25 -0.15
C LYS A 140 39.45 -65.50 -0.86
N ARG A 141 40.47 -66.16 -0.30
CA ARG A 141 40.66 -67.65 -0.30
C ARG A 141 41.95 -68.05 0.42
N GLY A 142 42.04 -69.33 0.75
CA GLY A 142 43.28 -69.99 1.12
C GLY A 142 43.42 -71.35 0.41
N LEU A 143 44.64 -71.88 0.40
CA LEU A 143 45.04 -73.25 0.07
C LEU A 143 46.04 -73.66 1.18
N LYS A 144 46.02 -74.85 1.81
CA LYS A 144 46.02 -76.25 1.32
C LYS A 144 47.31 -76.68 0.61
N GLN A 145 47.72 -77.92 0.93
CA GLN A 145 49.02 -78.54 0.68
C GLN A 145 49.19 -79.08 -0.76
N PHE A 146 50.34 -79.77 -0.96
CA PHE A 146 50.82 -80.58 -2.10
C PHE A 146 51.68 -79.86 -3.15
N ASN A 147 52.67 -80.50 -3.80
CA ASN A 147 53.63 -81.57 -3.38
C ASN A 147 54.69 -81.77 -4.48
N GLU A 148 55.86 -82.34 -4.14
CA GLU A 148 56.78 -83.11 -5.03
C GLU A 148 57.39 -82.38 -6.27
N MET A 149 58.46 -82.87 -6.92
CA MET A 149 59.17 -84.17 -6.84
C MET A 149 60.69 -84.02 -7.07
N SER A 150 61.50 -84.93 -6.49
CA SER A 150 62.90 -85.29 -6.86
C SER A 150 64.02 -84.28 -6.56
N GLY A 151 65.20 -84.64 -6.04
CA GLY A 151 65.79 -85.91 -5.54
C GLY A 151 67.26 -85.61 -5.12
N SER A 152 68.03 -86.42 -4.37
CA SER A 152 67.99 -87.86 -4.02
C SER A 152 68.98 -88.15 -2.86
N GLY A 153 68.78 -89.21 -2.06
CA GLY A 153 69.72 -89.77 -1.06
C GLY A 153 69.93 -88.90 0.21
N GLU A 154 69.73 -89.33 1.46
CA GLU A 154 69.71 -90.65 2.13
C GLU A 154 71.09 -91.33 2.32
N ILE A 155 71.19 -92.11 3.42
CA ILE A 155 72.27 -93.03 3.86
C ILE A 155 73.28 -92.47 4.89
N VAL A 156 72.79 -92.43 6.13
CA VAL A 156 73.46 -92.97 7.34
C VAL A 156 72.76 -94.32 7.63
N PRO A 157 73.32 -95.37 8.29
CA PRO A 157 74.65 -95.60 8.89
C PRO A 157 75.36 -96.94 8.49
N LYS A 158 76.59 -97.16 9.00
CA LYS A 158 77.18 -98.42 9.54
C LYS A 158 78.61 -98.09 10.04
N ASN A 159 79.11 -98.33 11.26
CA ASN A 159 78.80 -99.24 12.38
C ASN A 159 79.42 -100.67 12.27
N LEU A 160 79.97 -101.16 13.39
CA LEU A 160 80.52 -102.51 13.70
C LEU A 160 81.93 -102.94 13.17
N LYS A 161 82.91 -102.82 14.08
CA LYS A 161 83.93 -103.80 14.52
C LYS A 161 84.29 -105.03 13.64
N LEU A 162 85.60 -105.29 13.47
CA LEU A 162 86.20 -106.61 13.75
C LEU A 162 87.69 -106.53 14.15
N SER A 163 88.31 -107.69 14.38
CA SER A 163 89.68 -107.98 14.82
C SER A 163 90.75 -107.67 13.74
N GLU A 164 92.08 -107.85 13.91
CA GLU A 164 92.89 -108.65 14.86
C GLU A 164 94.39 -108.22 14.85
N GLY A 165 95.26 -108.96 15.54
CA GLY A 165 96.53 -109.37 14.90
C GLY A 165 97.80 -108.56 15.18
N ARG A 166 98.45 -108.81 16.32
CA ARG A 166 99.85 -108.42 16.60
C ARG A 166 100.86 -109.17 15.71
N ILE A 167 101.67 -108.46 14.92
CA ILE A 167 103.06 -108.79 14.47
C ILE A 167 103.75 -107.44 14.16
N LYS A 168 104.77 -106.96 14.91
CA LYS A 168 106.20 -107.31 14.97
C LYS A 168 107.03 -106.98 13.70
N LYS A 169 107.89 -105.95 13.82
CA LYS A 169 109.01 -105.53 12.94
C LYS A 169 108.57 -104.99 11.55
N GLY A 170 109.24 -103.98 10.97
CA GLY A 170 110.29 -103.09 11.49
C GLY A 170 111.24 -102.56 10.42
N LEU A 171 111.55 -101.26 10.46
CA LEU A 171 112.49 -100.48 9.62
C LEU A 171 112.18 -100.37 8.10
N SER A 172 111.58 -99.23 7.71
CA SER A 172 111.92 -98.52 6.46
C SER A 172 111.37 -97.07 6.50
N VAL A 173 111.83 -96.30 7.50
CA VAL A 173 111.44 -94.89 7.74
C VAL A 173 112.01 -93.99 6.64
N GLN A 174 111.32 -93.93 5.51
CA GLN A 174 111.62 -93.04 4.38
C GLN A 174 110.45 -92.94 3.37
N ILE A 175 109.71 -94.04 3.15
CA ILE A 175 108.54 -94.03 2.26
C ILE A 175 107.31 -93.46 2.98
N GLU A 176 107.10 -93.81 4.26
CA GLU A 176 106.00 -93.27 5.08
C GLU A 176 106.16 -91.77 5.33
N GLU A 177 107.37 -91.25 5.53
CA GLU A 177 107.61 -89.80 5.69
C GLU A 177 107.34 -89.01 4.39
N GLN A 178 107.65 -89.58 3.21
CA GLN A 178 107.25 -88.97 1.93
C GLN A 178 105.74 -89.05 1.70
N ALA A 179 105.09 -90.16 2.05
CA ALA A 179 103.64 -90.30 1.94
C ALA A 179 102.90 -89.32 2.88
N HIS A 180 103.34 -89.20 4.14
CA HIS A 180 102.74 -88.28 5.11
C HIS A 180 102.99 -86.81 4.78
N SER A 181 104.16 -86.44 4.23
CA SER A 181 104.41 -85.06 3.80
C SER A 181 103.61 -84.69 2.54
N LEU A 182 103.45 -85.60 1.56
CA LEU A 182 102.53 -85.42 0.44
C LEU A 182 101.06 -85.34 0.90
N GLN A 183 100.66 -86.15 1.88
CA GLN A 183 99.31 -86.11 2.46
C GLN A 183 99.06 -84.80 3.22
N ALA A 184 100.04 -84.30 3.97
CA ALA A 184 99.96 -83.02 4.68
C ALA A 184 99.89 -81.82 3.70
N LEU A 185 100.64 -81.85 2.59
CA LEU A 185 100.55 -80.85 1.52
C LEU A 185 99.16 -80.87 0.85
N SER A 186 98.61 -82.07 0.58
CA SER A 186 97.26 -82.23 0.03
C SER A 186 96.17 -81.72 1.00
N ALA A 187 96.30 -82.00 2.29
CA ALA A 187 95.40 -81.46 3.32
C ALA A 187 95.48 -79.93 3.42
N MET A 188 96.69 -79.36 3.44
CA MET A 188 96.90 -77.91 3.46
C MET A 188 96.34 -77.24 2.19
N GLN A 189 96.44 -77.88 1.03
CA GLN A 189 95.83 -77.38 -0.20
C GLN A 189 94.30 -77.43 -0.13
N ALA A 190 93.71 -78.51 0.39
CA ALA A 190 92.25 -78.60 0.59
C ALA A 190 91.74 -77.56 1.61
N GLU A 191 92.50 -77.27 2.67
CA GLU A 191 92.21 -76.19 3.62
C GLU A 191 92.28 -74.80 2.96
N LEU A 192 93.28 -74.56 2.10
CA LEU A 192 93.41 -73.33 1.32
C LEU A 192 92.24 -73.14 0.34
N GLU A 193 91.85 -74.20 -0.37
CA GLU A 193 90.71 -74.18 -1.30
C GLU A 193 89.38 -73.97 -0.56
N ALA A 194 89.19 -74.59 0.62
CA ALA A 194 88.04 -74.37 1.48
C ALA A 194 88.00 -72.93 2.05
N ALA A 195 89.15 -72.38 2.44
CA ALA A 195 89.26 -70.99 2.91
C ALA A 195 88.96 -69.97 1.80
N LEU A 196 89.42 -70.23 0.57
CA LEU A 196 89.10 -69.42 -0.61
C LEU A 196 87.60 -69.47 -0.94
N LEU A 197 86.98 -70.66 -0.90
CA LEU A 197 85.52 -70.80 -1.10
C LEU A 197 84.73 -70.07 0.00
N HIS A 198 85.14 -70.18 1.27
CA HIS A 198 84.51 -69.46 2.38
C HIS A 198 84.68 -67.93 2.25
N TYR A 199 85.83 -67.47 1.78
CA TYR A 199 86.07 -66.05 1.47
C TYR A 199 85.16 -65.55 0.33
N GLN A 200 85.03 -66.32 -0.76
CA GLN A 200 84.10 -66.00 -1.85
C GLN A 200 82.64 -65.95 -1.39
N GLN A 201 82.21 -66.90 -0.57
CA GLN A 201 80.86 -66.87 0.03
C GLN A 201 80.67 -65.67 0.96
N SER A 202 81.69 -65.28 1.72
CA SER A 202 81.67 -64.07 2.54
C SER A 202 81.57 -62.80 1.70
N LEU A 203 82.28 -62.74 0.57
CA LEU A 203 82.22 -61.63 -0.38
C LEU A 203 80.81 -61.50 -1.02
N GLN A 204 80.20 -62.63 -1.39
CA GLN A 204 78.82 -62.66 -1.92
C GLN A 204 77.79 -62.24 -0.86
N LYS A 205 77.95 -62.66 0.40
CA LYS A 205 77.11 -62.21 1.53
C LYS A 205 77.23 -60.70 1.74
N LEU A 206 78.45 -60.15 1.71
CA LEU A 206 78.68 -58.71 1.82
C LEU A 206 78.03 -57.93 0.68
N SER A 207 78.19 -58.38 -0.57
CA SER A 207 77.55 -57.73 -1.74
C SER A 207 76.01 -57.78 -1.70
N ASN A 208 75.42 -58.82 -1.10
CA ASN A 208 73.99 -58.86 -0.85
C ASN A 208 73.58 -57.87 0.25
N LEU A 209 74.25 -57.88 1.40
CA LEU A 209 73.96 -56.94 2.50
C LEU A 209 74.17 -55.47 2.08
N GLU A 210 75.14 -55.18 1.21
CA GLU A 210 75.37 -53.87 0.62
C GLU A 210 74.19 -53.43 -0.26
N ARG A 211 73.62 -54.34 -1.07
CA ARG A 211 72.40 -54.05 -1.85
C ARG A 211 71.20 -53.79 -0.94
N ASP A 212 70.98 -54.67 0.03
CA ASP A 212 69.87 -54.59 0.97
C ASP A 212 69.94 -53.29 1.80
N LEU A 213 71.15 -52.86 2.19
CA LEU A 213 71.43 -51.56 2.82
C LEU A 213 71.10 -50.38 1.89
N ASN A 214 71.56 -50.42 0.64
CA ASN A 214 71.29 -49.36 -0.35
C ASN A 214 69.79 -49.23 -0.65
N ASP A 215 69.06 -50.34 -0.75
CA ASP A 215 67.62 -50.33 -1.00
C ASP A 215 66.84 -49.90 0.25
N ALA A 216 67.26 -50.31 1.46
CA ALA A 216 66.72 -49.77 2.71
C ALA A 216 66.96 -48.25 2.85
N GLN A 217 68.12 -47.75 2.42
CA GLN A 217 68.44 -46.32 2.42
C GLN A 217 67.55 -45.52 1.46
N LYS A 218 67.33 -46.02 0.22
CA LYS A 218 66.37 -45.40 -0.73
C LYS A 218 64.96 -45.34 -0.14
N ASN A 219 64.47 -46.46 0.39
CA ASN A 219 63.16 -46.55 1.02
C ASN A 219 63.02 -45.57 2.19
N ALA A 220 64.08 -45.39 3.00
CA ALA A 220 64.10 -44.39 4.06
C ALA A 220 64.01 -42.96 3.52
N THR A 221 64.75 -42.60 2.46
CA THR A 221 64.64 -41.27 1.84
C THR A 221 63.28 -41.00 1.20
N GLU A 222 62.67 -42.00 0.55
CA GLU A 222 61.31 -41.86 0.00
C GLU A 222 60.24 -41.70 1.10
N LEU A 223 60.42 -42.36 2.25
CA LEU A 223 59.55 -42.21 3.41
C LEU A 223 59.71 -40.82 4.07
N ASP A 224 60.94 -40.32 4.18
CA ASP A 224 61.24 -38.98 4.69
C ASP A 224 60.62 -37.89 3.82
N GLU A 225 60.83 -37.92 2.49
CA GLU A 225 60.16 -36.99 1.58
C GLU A 225 58.62 -37.08 1.66
N ARG A 226 58.07 -38.30 1.81
CA ARG A 226 56.63 -38.52 1.95
C ARG A 226 56.09 -37.94 3.26
N ALA A 227 56.86 -38.02 4.34
CA ALA A 227 56.57 -37.37 5.62
C ALA A 227 56.60 -35.84 5.46
N CYS A 228 57.66 -35.25 4.90
CA CYS A 228 57.74 -33.80 4.66
C CYS A 228 56.59 -33.28 3.80
N ARG A 229 56.21 -34.00 2.73
CA ARG A 229 55.02 -33.65 1.93
C ARG A 229 53.75 -33.64 2.78
N ALA A 230 53.49 -34.71 3.53
CA ALA A 230 52.33 -34.80 4.42
C ALA A 230 52.33 -33.73 5.53
N GLU A 231 53.50 -33.35 6.07
CA GLU A 231 53.60 -32.25 7.04
C GLU A 231 53.24 -30.89 6.42
N THR A 232 53.67 -30.60 5.19
CA THR A 232 53.29 -29.37 4.49
C THR A 232 51.79 -29.32 4.16
N GLU A 233 51.18 -30.45 3.81
CA GLU A 233 49.74 -30.57 3.56
C GLU A 233 48.92 -30.44 4.86
N VAL A 234 49.34 -31.12 5.93
CA VAL A 234 48.72 -30.97 7.26
C VAL A 234 48.84 -29.53 7.78
N LYS A 235 49.89 -28.79 7.40
CA LYS A 235 50.02 -27.36 7.72
C LYS A 235 49.05 -26.51 6.88
N SER A 236 49.01 -26.67 5.56
CA SER A 236 48.12 -25.88 4.70
C SER A 236 46.63 -26.13 5.01
N LEU A 237 46.26 -27.35 5.37
CA LEU A 237 44.91 -27.69 5.84
C LEU A 237 44.55 -27.04 7.18
N LYS A 238 45.51 -26.88 8.10
CA LYS A 238 45.30 -26.13 9.36
C LYS A 238 45.13 -24.63 9.09
N ASP A 239 45.98 -24.06 8.24
CA ASP A 239 45.92 -22.64 7.88
C ASP A 239 44.58 -22.33 7.15
N ALA A 240 44.11 -23.23 6.29
CA ALA A 240 42.80 -23.15 5.63
C ALA A 240 41.62 -23.29 6.61
N LEU A 241 41.71 -24.22 7.58
CA LEU A 241 40.69 -24.40 8.62
C LEU A 241 40.50 -23.12 9.44
N VAL A 242 41.59 -22.49 9.89
CA VAL A 242 41.55 -21.21 10.63
C VAL A 242 40.92 -20.09 9.79
N GLY A 243 41.15 -20.07 8.47
CA GLY A 243 40.46 -19.16 7.55
C GLY A 243 38.94 -19.37 7.54
N LEU A 244 38.49 -20.61 7.38
CA LEU A 244 37.06 -20.97 7.39
C LEU A 244 36.38 -20.68 8.74
N GLU A 245 37.08 -20.84 9.86
CA GLU A 245 36.56 -20.45 11.17
C GLU A 245 36.37 -18.93 11.32
N ALA A 246 37.32 -18.14 10.81
CA ALA A 246 37.20 -16.68 10.81
C ALA A 246 36.06 -16.19 9.89
N GLU A 247 35.89 -16.79 8.71
CA GLU A 247 34.78 -16.49 7.80
C GLU A 247 33.42 -16.85 8.41
N ARG A 248 33.31 -18.02 9.03
CA ARG A 248 32.13 -18.46 9.81
C ARG A 248 31.75 -17.41 10.87
N ASP A 249 32.72 -16.95 11.66
CA ASP A 249 32.45 -16.05 12.78
C ASP A 249 32.08 -14.63 12.31
N VAL A 250 32.67 -14.14 11.20
CA VAL A 250 32.21 -12.94 10.50
C VAL A 250 30.78 -13.10 9.96
N GLY A 251 30.45 -14.28 9.42
CA GLY A 251 29.09 -14.64 8.99
C GLY A 251 28.07 -14.59 10.14
N ILE A 252 28.42 -15.17 11.29
CA ILE A 252 27.58 -15.16 12.51
C ILE A 252 27.36 -13.73 13.02
N LEU A 253 28.38 -12.86 12.99
CA LEU A 253 28.24 -11.46 13.37
C LEU A 253 27.31 -10.68 12.43
N ARG A 254 27.43 -10.88 11.11
CA ARG A 254 26.52 -10.30 10.11
C ARG A 254 25.07 -10.79 10.31
N TYR A 255 24.88 -12.07 10.58
CA TYR A 255 23.56 -12.65 10.82
C TYR A 255 22.88 -12.04 12.06
N LYS A 256 23.61 -11.85 13.16
CA LYS A 256 23.12 -11.15 14.37
C LYS A 256 22.68 -9.71 14.05
N GLN A 257 23.50 -8.97 13.31
CA GLN A 257 23.16 -7.60 12.89
C GLN A 257 21.90 -7.56 12.01
N CYS A 258 21.69 -8.55 11.14
CA CYS A 258 20.46 -8.68 10.36
C CYS A 258 19.23 -8.92 11.26
N LEU A 259 19.33 -9.79 12.27
CA LEU A 259 18.22 -10.03 13.22
C LEU A 259 17.87 -8.78 14.04
N GLU A 260 18.85 -8.03 14.52
CA GLU A 260 18.64 -6.76 15.23
C GLU A 260 17.95 -5.72 14.34
N ARG A 261 18.36 -5.64 13.07
CA ARG A 261 17.72 -4.78 12.05
C ARG A 261 16.28 -5.20 11.77
N ILE A 262 16.01 -6.50 11.63
CA ILE A 262 14.66 -7.04 11.42
C ILE A 262 13.76 -6.68 12.62
N SER A 263 14.19 -6.97 13.85
CA SER A 263 13.41 -6.63 15.06
C SER A 263 13.15 -5.12 15.21
N SER A 264 14.06 -4.28 14.72
CA SER A 264 13.88 -2.82 14.70
C SER A 264 12.83 -2.40 13.65
N LEU A 265 12.83 -3.02 12.46
CA LEU A 265 11.85 -2.77 11.40
C LEU A 265 10.46 -3.31 11.75
N GLU A 266 10.36 -4.46 12.42
CA GLU A 266 9.09 -5.02 12.94
C GLU A 266 8.42 -4.05 13.92
N LYS A 267 9.18 -3.50 14.88
CA LYS A 267 8.70 -2.49 15.84
C LYS A 267 8.19 -1.23 15.14
N LEU A 268 8.95 -0.70 14.19
CA LEU A 268 8.54 0.46 13.39
C LEU A 268 7.28 0.17 12.55
N THR A 269 7.16 -1.05 12.02
CA THR A 269 6.00 -1.49 11.23
C THR A 269 4.75 -1.62 12.11
N SER A 270 4.87 -2.18 13.31
CA SER A 270 3.77 -2.25 14.30
C SER A 270 3.27 -0.85 14.66
N VAL A 271 4.18 0.06 15.01
CA VAL A 271 3.85 1.47 15.33
C VAL A 271 3.21 2.17 14.14
N ALA A 272 3.69 1.94 12.91
CA ALA A 272 3.06 2.49 11.71
C ALA A 272 1.63 1.94 11.49
N GLN A 273 1.41 0.64 11.75
CA GLN A 273 0.10 0.00 11.63
C GLN A 273 -0.91 0.52 12.66
N GLU A 274 -0.48 0.74 13.90
CA GLU A 274 -1.31 1.35 14.96
C GLU A 274 -1.67 2.80 14.63
N ASN A 275 -0.70 3.60 14.17
CA ASN A 275 -0.96 4.97 13.72
C ASN A 275 -1.92 5.01 12.51
N ALA A 276 -1.82 4.06 11.58
CA ALA A 276 -2.76 3.95 10.46
C ALA A 276 -4.20 3.64 10.92
N LYS A 277 -4.39 2.72 11.87
CA LYS A 277 -5.69 2.43 12.50
C LYS A 277 -6.26 3.69 13.18
N GLY A 278 -5.47 4.36 14.02
CA GLY A 278 -5.86 5.58 14.72
C GLY A 278 -6.02 6.82 13.83
N LEU A 279 -5.53 6.81 12.59
CA LEU A 279 -5.87 7.79 11.55
C LEU A 279 -7.21 7.43 10.89
N ASN A 280 -7.42 6.17 10.54
CA ASN A 280 -8.67 5.70 9.92
C ASN A 280 -9.89 5.93 10.83
N GLU A 281 -9.78 5.63 12.12
CA GLU A 281 -10.85 5.91 13.10
C GLU A 281 -11.20 7.40 13.21
N ARG A 282 -10.22 8.29 13.07
CA ARG A 282 -10.44 9.74 13.08
C ARG A 282 -11.05 10.23 11.76
N ALA A 283 -10.64 9.66 10.63
CA ALA A 283 -11.25 9.95 9.33
C ALA A 283 -12.75 9.57 9.33
N MET A 284 -13.09 8.36 9.79
CA MET A 284 -14.48 7.91 9.89
C MET A 284 -15.34 8.83 10.80
N LYS A 285 -14.80 9.28 11.95
CA LYS A 285 -15.50 10.20 12.85
C LYS A 285 -15.73 11.57 12.19
N ALA A 286 -14.68 12.14 11.60
CA ALA A 286 -14.77 13.43 10.89
C ALA A 286 -15.71 13.37 9.68
N GLU A 287 -15.78 12.23 8.98
CA GLU A 287 -16.74 12.03 7.89
C GLU A 287 -18.19 12.00 8.40
N ILE A 288 -18.48 11.26 9.47
CA ILE A 288 -19.82 11.22 10.08
C ILE A 288 -20.24 12.62 10.57
N GLU A 289 -19.32 13.37 11.20
CA GLU A 289 -19.54 14.75 11.63
C GLU A 289 -19.81 15.68 10.43
N ALA A 290 -19.04 15.57 9.34
CA ALA A 290 -19.24 16.35 8.12
C ALA A 290 -20.56 16.01 7.40
N GLN A 291 -20.96 14.74 7.36
CA GLN A 291 -22.27 14.32 6.82
C GLN A 291 -23.43 14.87 7.68
N SER A 292 -23.30 14.85 9.01
CA SER A 292 -24.28 15.44 9.94
C SER A 292 -24.43 16.95 9.74
N LEU A 293 -23.31 17.69 9.70
CA LEU A 293 -23.31 19.13 9.46
C LEU A 293 -23.91 19.50 8.09
N LYS A 294 -23.67 18.67 7.06
CA LYS A 294 -24.26 18.86 5.72
C LYS A 294 -25.79 18.73 5.74
N LEU A 295 -26.35 17.80 6.53
CA LEU A 295 -27.80 17.66 6.71
C LEU A 295 -28.42 18.86 7.44
N GLU A 296 -27.78 19.34 8.52
CA GLU A 296 -28.25 20.54 9.23
C GLU A 296 -28.16 21.81 8.38
N LEU A 297 -27.13 21.97 7.55
CA LEU A 297 -27.06 23.08 6.58
C LEU A 297 -28.22 23.03 5.58
N SER A 298 -28.53 21.86 5.02
CA SER A 298 -29.69 21.68 4.13
C SER A 298 -31.02 21.98 4.82
N ARG A 299 -31.14 21.60 6.11
CA ARG A 299 -32.33 21.87 6.93
C ARG A 299 -32.52 23.38 7.16
N LEU A 300 -31.44 24.08 7.54
CA LEU A 300 -31.45 25.52 7.80
C LEU A 300 -31.67 26.35 6.52
N GLU A 301 -31.18 25.90 5.36
CA GLU A 301 -31.43 26.55 4.07
C GLU A 301 -32.92 26.49 3.69
N ALA A 302 -33.55 25.32 3.84
CA ALA A 302 -34.99 25.14 3.63
C ALA A 302 -35.84 25.94 4.65
N GLU A 303 -35.42 26.01 5.91
CA GLU A 303 -36.08 26.80 6.96
C GLU A 303 -36.02 28.31 6.66
N LYS A 304 -34.86 28.80 6.21
CA LYS A 304 -34.67 30.18 5.71
C LYS A 304 -35.60 30.49 4.55
N ASP A 305 -35.70 29.61 3.55
CA ASP A 305 -36.53 29.86 2.37
C ASP A 305 -38.04 29.80 2.68
N ALA A 306 -38.45 28.90 3.58
CA ALA A 306 -39.82 28.89 4.09
C ALA A 306 -40.15 30.20 4.84
N GLY A 307 -39.26 30.67 5.70
CA GLY A 307 -39.41 31.95 6.41
C GLY A 307 -39.44 33.16 5.47
N PHE A 308 -38.60 33.18 4.44
CA PHE A 308 -38.59 34.24 3.42
C PHE A 308 -39.90 34.26 2.59
N LEU A 309 -40.42 33.09 2.23
CA LEU A 309 -41.71 32.98 1.54
C LEU A 309 -42.87 33.48 2.41
N GLN A 310 -42.89 33.14 3.70
CA GLN A 310 -43.88 33.66 4.65
C GLN A 310 -43.77 35.19 4.80
N TYR A 311 -42.56 35.73 4.95
CA TYR A 311 -42.33 37.17 5.03
C TYR A 311 -42.87 37.91 3.79
N LYS A 312 -42.64 37.37 2.58
CA LYS A 312 -43.17 37.92 1.33
C LYS A 312 -44.71 37.94 1.31
N GLN A 313 -45.36 36.85 1.73
CA GLN A 313 -46.83 36.77 1.82
C GLN A 313 -47.40 37.78 2.84
N CYS A 314 -46.72 37.99 3.97
CA CYS A 314 -47.08 39.02 4.93
C CYS A 314 -46.98 40.43 4.33
N LEU A 315 -45.93 40.72 3.58
CA LEU A 315 -45.74 42.02 2.91
C LEU A 315 -46.82 42.29 1.86
N GLU A 316 -47.14 41.31 1.00
CA GLU A 316 -48.23 41.39 0.02
C GLU A 316 -49.60 41.61 0.71
N ARG A 317 -49.83 40.96 1.87
CA ARG A 317 -51.04 41.16 2.66
C ARG A 317 -51.10 42.54 3.31
N ILE A 318 -49.98 43.08 3.79
CA ILE A 318 -49.90 44.45 4.32
C ILE A 318 -50.30 45.45 3.25
N SER A 319 -49.70 45.40 2.06
CA SER A 319 -50.08 46.32 0.96
C SER A 319 -51.51 46.11 0.45
N SER A 320 -52.08 44.91 0.55
CA SER A 320 -53.52 44.70 0.31
C SER A 320 -54.42 45.38 1.36
N LEU A 321 -53.96 45.50 2.60
CA LEU A 321 -54.69 46.17 3.68
C LEU A 321 -54.50 47.70 3.64
N GLU A 322 -53.30 48.19 3.37
CA GLU A 322 -53.00 49.62 3.18
C GLU A 322 -53.91 50.23 2.10
N ASN A 323 -54.02 49.60 0.93
CA ASN A 323 -54.91 50.05 -0.15
C ASN A 323 -56.41 50.05 0.26
N LYS A 324 -56.84 49.12 1.12
CA LYS A 324 -58.22 49.08 1.63
C LYS A 324 -58.48 50.17 2.68
N ILE A 325 -57.49 50.50 3.50
CA ILE A 325 -57.56 51.59 4.47
C ILE A 325 -57.65 52.94 3.73
N LEU A 326 -56.81 53.16 2.70
CA LEU A 326 -56.84 54.37 1.88
C LEU A 326 -58.20 54.57 1.20
N LEU A 327 -58.79 53.52 0.63
CA LEU A 327 -60.13 53.58 0.03
C LEU A 327 -61.21 53.90 1.08
N ALA A 328 -61.21 53.20 2.22
CA ALA A 328 -62.17 53.43 3.30
C ALA A 328 -62.05 54.84 3.92
N GLU A 329 -60.83 55.41 3.96
CA GLU A 329 -60.61 56.80 4.33
C GLU A 329 -61.20 57.79 3.31
N GLU A 330 -61.06 57.53 2.01
CA GLU A 330 -61.65 58.38 0.96
C GLU A 330 -63.19 58.34 0.99
N ASP A 331 -63.77 57.14 1.14
CA ASP A 331 -65.21 56.97 1.38
C ASP A 331 -65.66 57.75 2.62
N ALA A 332 -64.95 57.64 3.74
CA ALA A 332 -65.27 58.37 4.97
C ALA A 332 -65.16 59.89 4.81
N LYS A 333 -64.15 60.39 4.08
CA LYS A 333 -64.00 61.82 3.72
C LYS A 333 -65.18 62.29 2.86
N SER A 334 -65.62 61.48 1.89
CA SER A 334 -66.76 61.79 1.03
C SER A 334 -68.10 61.81 1.80
N LEU A 335 -68.30 60.87 2.72
CA LEU A 335 -69.48 60.79 3.59
C LEU A 335 -69.54 61.96 4.57
N LYS A 336 -68.41 62.36 5.16
CA LYS A 336 -68.31 63.55 6.00
C LYS A 336 -68.72 64.82 5.23
N ALA A 337 -68.14 65.05 4.05
CA ALA A 337 -68.48 66.20 3.21
C ALA A 337 -69.95 66.17 2.71
N ARG A 338 -70.56 64.98 2.63
CA ARG A 338 -72.00 64.82 2.36
C ARG A 338 -72.86 65.14 3.58
N SER A 339 -72.43 64.78 4.80
CA SER A 339 -73.10 65.19 6.05
C SER A 339 -73.08 66.70 6.20
N GLU A 340 -71.91 67.33 6.16
CA GLU A 340 -71.75 68.78 6.33
C GLU A 340 -72.64 69.58 5.34
N ARG A 341 -72.78 69.08 4.10
CA ARG A 341 -73.68 69.64 3.08
C ARG A 341 -75.18 69.38 3.36
N ALA A 342 -75.53 68.29 4.03
CA ALA A 342 -76.90 68.02 4.48
C ALA A 342 -77.25 68.86 5.71
N ASP A 343 -76.35 68.93 6.69
CA ASP A 343 -76.49 69.73 7.92
C ASP A 343 -76.67 71.22 7.57
N GLY A 344 -75.85 71.77 6.66
CA GLY A 344 -76.02 73.14 6.15
C GLY A 344 -77.35 73.38 5.41
N LYS A 345 -77.94 72.36 4.77
CA LYS A 345 -79.30 72.47 4.20
C LYS A 345 -80.37 72.44 5.28
N VAL A 346 -80.21 71.63 6.33
CA VAL A 346 -81.14 71.59 7.46
C VAL A 346 -81.14 72.92 8.20
N GLU A 347 -79.99 73.56 8.40
CA GLU A 347 -79.93 74.92 8.97
C GLU A 347 -80.58 75.97 8.08
N ALA A 348 -80.35 75.94 6.76
CA ALA A 348 -81.04 76.84 5.82
C ALA A 348 -82.58 76.66 5.87
N LEU A 349 -83.07 75.42 6.00
CA LEU A 349 -84.49 75.13 6.15
C LEU A 349 -85.04 75.56 7.53
N ARG A 350 -84.27 75.41 8.61
CA ARG A 350 -84.62 75.92 9.95
C ARG A 350 -84.80 77.45 9.92
N GLN A 351 -83.87 78.17 9.30
CA GLN A 351 -83.95 79.62 9.13
C GLN A 351 -85.13 80.07 8.24
N ALA A 352 -85.43 79.31 7.18
CA ALA A 352 -86.59 79.59 6.33
C ALA A 352 -87.92 79.36 7.06
N LEU A 353 -88.02 78.29 7.87
CA LEU A 353 -89.20 78.01 8.70
C LEU A 353 -89.40 79.09 9.78
N ALA A 354 -88.33 79.56 10.43
CA ALA A 354 -88.40 80.62 11.44
C ALA A 354 -88.98 81.92 10.86
N LYS A 355 -88.49 82.35 9.69
CA LYS A 355 -89.03 83.51 8.96
C LYS A 355 -90.49 83.32 8.55
N LEU A 356 -90.86 82.13 8.08
CA LEU A 356 -92.25 81.82 7.73
C LEU A 356 -93.18 81.82 8.95
N THR A 357 -92.69 81.45 10.15
CA THR A 357 -93.45 81.61 11.39
C THR A 357 -93.59 83.07 11.81
N GLU A 358 -92.54 83.89 11.69
CA GLU A 358 -92.61 85.35 11.93
C GLU A 358 -93.61 86.03 10.97
N GLU A 359 -93.55 85.70 9.67
CA GLU A 359 -94.49 86.20 8.65
C GLU A 359 -95.93 85.75 8.90
N LYS A 360 -96.12 84.50 9.34
CA LYS A 360 -97.43 83.96 9.73
C LYS A 360 -97.99 84.69 10.95
N GLU A 361 -97.20 84.86 12.01
CA GLU A 361 -97.62 85.55 13.24
C GLU A 361 -97.93 87.03 12.97
N ALA A 362 -97.09 87.72 12.19
CA ALA A 362 -97.37 89.08 11.73
C ALA A 362 -98.63 89.18 10.85
N SER A 363 -99.03 88.09 10.17
CA SER A 363 -100.27 88.02 9.39
C SER A 363 -101.50 87.71 10.25
N VAL A 364 -101.35 86.86 11.28
CA VAL A 364 -102.39 86.59 12.28
C VAL A 364 -102.72 87.86 13.07
N LEU A 365 -101.70 88.57 13.57
CA LEU A 365 -101.89 89.85 14.29
C LEU A 365 -102.62 90.91 13.44
N LYS A 366 -102.34 90.99 12.14
CA LYS A 366 -103.08 91.86 11.20
C LYS A 366 -104.53 91.42 11.04
N TYR A 367 -104.77 90.11 10.93
CA TYR A 367 -106.12 89.56 10.83
C TYR A 367 -106.95 89.81 12.10
N GLU A 368 -106.36 89.65 13.28
CA GLU A 368 -106.98 89.98 14.57
C GLU A 368 -107.31 91.48 14.67
N GLN A 369 -106.40 92.37 14.25
CA GLN A 369 -106.68 93.82 14.17
C GLN A 369 -107.81 94.15 13.19
N CYS A 370 -107.91 93.43 12.06
CA CYS A 370 -109.03 93.56 11.13
C CYS A 370 -110.35 93.11 11.76
N LEU A 371 -110.38 91.96 12.46
CA LEU A 371 -111.56 91.47 13.17
C LEU A 371 -112.01 92.44 14.28
N GLU A 372 -111.07 92.96 15.09
CA GLU A 372 -111.38 93.93 16.14
C GLU A 372 -111.96 95.23 15.56
N LYS A 373 -111.46 95.67 14.40
CA LYS A 373 -112.01 96.82 13.67
C LYS A 373 -113.39 96.54 13.06
N ILE A 374 -113.64 95.34 12.56
CA ILE A 374 -114.97 94.91 12.08
C ILE A 374 -115.96 94.94 13.25
N ALA A 375 -115.63 94.30 14.38
CA ALA A 375 -116.50 94.28 15.56
C ALA A 375 -116.82 95.70 16.11
N LYS A 376 -115.85 96.63 16.05
CA LYS A 376 -116.08 98.06 16.38
C LYS A 376 -117.10 98.69 15.43
N LEU A 377 -116.94 98.52 14.11
CA LEU A 377 -117.87 99.03 13.10
C LEU A 377 -119.25 98.38 13.19
N GLU A 378 -119.34 97.08 13.46
CA GLU A 378 -120.61 96.37 13.70
C GLU A 378 -121.35 96.94 14.92
N GLY A 379 -120.63 97.21 16.02
CA GLY A 379 -121.19 97.87 17.19
C GLY A 379 -121.62 99.33 16.94
N GLU A 380 -120.90 100.06 16.07
CA GLU A 380 -121.31 101.40 15.62
C GLU A 380 -122.58 101.34 14.76
N ILE A 381 -122.67 100.37 13.84
CA ILE A 381 -123.85 100.13 12.99
C ILE A 381 -125.05 99.71 13.86
N GLN A 382 -124.86 98.87 14.88
CA GLN A 382 -125.93 98.48 15.81
C GLN A 382 -126.47 99.70 16.57
N ARG A 383 -125.59 100.55 17.14
CA ARG A 383 -126.02 101.81 17.78
C ARG A 383 -126.76 102.73 16.82
N ALA A 384 -126.22 102.94 15.62
CA ALA A 384 -126.89 103.76 14.60
C ALA A 384 -128.26 103.18 14.17
N GLN A 385 -128.42 101.86 14.13
CA GLN A 385 -129.72 101.22 13.90
C GLN A 385 -130.68 101.37 15.09
N GLU A 386 -130.20 101.34 16.33
CA GLU A 386 -131.01 101.57 17.53
C GLU A 386 -131.47 103.02 17.64
N ASP A 387 -130.57 103.98 17.39
CA ASP A 387 -130.92 105.41 17.35
C ASP A 387 -131.86 105.72 16.18
N ALA A 388 -131.67 105.10 15.00
CA ALA A 388 -132.62 105.22 13.88
C ALA A 388 -133.99 104.59 14.18
N LYS A 389 -134.05 103.48 14.94
CA LYS A 389 -135.33 102.93 15.44
C LYS A 389 -135.99 103.86 16.46
N ARG A 390 -135.19 104.49 17.35
CA ARG A 390 -135.69 105.44 18.35
C ARG A 390 -136.24 106.70 17.69
N LEU A 391 -135.50 107.29 16.75
CA LEU A 391 -135.95 108.44 15.95
C LEU A 391 -137.19 108.11 15.12
N ASN A 392 -137.29 106.91 14.53
CA ASN A 392 -138.53 106.47 13.88
C ASN A 392 -139.71 106.35 14.86
N PHE A 393 -139.49 105.88 16.09
CA PHE A 393 -140.53 105.84 17.13
C PHE A 393 -140.93 107.25 17.59
N GLU A 394 -139.96 108.15 17.78
CA GLU A 394 -140.20 109.57 18.10
C GLU A 394 -140.97 110.29 16.98
N ILE A 395 -140.68 110.00 15.70
CA ILE A 395 -141.44 110.49 14.55
C ILE A 395 -142.87 109.91 14.55
N LEU A 396 -143.03 108.62 14.84
CA LEU A 396 -144.35 107.96 14.89
C LEU A 396 -145.24 108.52 16.01
N MET A 397 -144.66 108.81 17.17
CA MET A 397 -145.32 109.47 18.30
C MET A 397 -145.57 110.96 18.02
N GLY A 398 -144.65 111.63 17.31
CA GLY A 398 -144.80 113.02 16.87
C GLY A 398 -145.91 113.23 15.85
N GLN A 399 -146.35 112.18 15.16
CA GLN A 399 -147.49 112.17 14.23
C GLN A 399 -148.86 111.94 14.93
N GLN A 400 -148.92 112.02 16.27
CA GLN A 400 -150.16 111.92 17.06
C GLN A 400 -150.56 113.22 17.80
N ASN A 401 -149.98 114.37 17.44
CA ASN A 401 -150.39 115.71 17.89
C ASN A 401 -151.03 116.52 16.76
#